data_AF-A0A7S0BF80-F1
#
_entry.id   AF-A0A7S0BF80-F1
#
_cell.length_a   1.000
_cell.length_b   1.000
_cell.length_c   1.000
_cell.angle_alpha   90.00
_cell.angle_beta   90.00
_cell.angle_gamma   90.00
#
_symmetry.space_group_name_H-M   'P 1'
#
loop_
_entity.id
_entity.type
_entity.pdbx_description
1 polymer ?
#
loop_
_entity_poly.entity_id
_entity_poly.type
_entity_poly.pdbx_seq_one_letter_code
_entity_poly.pdbx_strand_id
1 'polypeptide(L)'
;RGPGESMTQEEIEERRLELETPGKYKSSGIVSWGPHHHIRIRNNEISWTADSGIRVNKGDYVEILYNTVSYCTWASRSAPSALVIAEATNIDDNDGLKIHIEGNCVHHNKNRLPFYAPRGMPPGAHPPFPWYGTREAKKIIDGQGIYLTRNHDSYKHGRFLIANNLCYSNGINGISVHHTDRIRVTHNTLVDNGLTNKSEGRQAAAGLAINSCNDVKIFNNIVQTRDGSDLAFPRY
;
A
#
# COMPACT_ATOMS: atom_id res chain seq x y z
N ARG A 1 -14.52 8.05 12.82
CA ARG A 1 -13.24 8.69 12.43
C ARG A 1 -12.16 8.16 13.36
N GLY A 2 -10.99 7.81 12.85
CA GLY A 2 -9.86 7.28 13.62
C GLY A 2 -8.89 8.34 14.18
N PRO A 3 -7.87 7.91 14.95
CA PRO A 3 -6.96 8.80 15.68
C PRO A 3 -6.09 9.72 14.82
N GLY A 4 -5.91 9.41 13.53
CA GLY A 4 -5.06 10.20 12.63
C GLY A 4 -5.62 11.58 12.30
N GLU A 5 -6.91 11.82 12.53
CA GLU A 5 -7.57 13.11 12.25
C GLU A 5 -7.04 14.25 13.13
N SER A 6 -6.77 13.97 14.40
CA SER A 6 -6.39 15.00 15.36
C SER A 6 -4.88 15.26 15.42
N MET A 7 -4.07 14.58 14.60
CA MET A 7 -2.61 14.65 14.67
C MET A 7 -2.05 15.72 13.74
N THR A 8 -1.24 16.63 14.28
CA THR A 8 -0.54 17.64 13.48
C THR A 8 0.73 17.06 12.85
N GLN A 9 1.26 17.73 11.81
CA GLN A 9 2.53 17.34 11.19
C GLN A 9 3.70 17.43 12.19
N GLU A 10 3.72 18.48 13.02
CA GLU A 10 4.75 18.69 14.03
C GLU A 10 4.76 17.55 15.06
N GLU A 11 3.58 17.17 15.58
CA GLU A 11 3.44 16.08 16.55
C GLU A 11 3.93 14.73 16.01
N ILE A 12 3.72 14.44 14.72
CA ILE A 12 4.17 13.18 14.13
C ILE A 12 5.68 13.19 13.85
N GLU A 13 6.24 14.34 13.49
CA GLU A 13 7.67 14.50 13.17
C GLU A 13 8.55 14.43 14.42
N GLU A 14 8.18 15.13 15.50
CA GLU A 14 8.89 15.09 16.79
C GLU A 14 9.08 13.66 17.29
N ARG A 15 8.09 12.81 17.01
CA ARG A 15 8.00 11.44 17.52
C ARG A 15 8.54 10.41 16.55
N ARG A 16 8.92 10.80 15.33
CA ARG A 16 9.44 9.88 14.31
C ARG A 16 10.61 9.07 14.85
N LEU A 17 11.51 9.67 15.64
CA LEU A 17 12.74 9.02 16.09
C LEU A 17 12.61 8.29 17.44
N GLU A 18 11.43 8.24 18.03
CA GLU A 18 11.19 7.50 19.27
C GLU A 18 11.39 6.00 19.09
N LEU A 19 11.97 5.35 20.09
CA LEU A 19 12.16 3.90 20.13
C LEU A 19 10.81 3.16 20.12
N GLU A 20 9.88 3.62 20.97
CA GLU A 20 8.54 3.07 21.08
C GLU A 20 7.51 3.97 20.40
N THR A 21 6.64 3.39 19.58
CA THR A 21 5.51 4.11 18.99
C THR A 21 4.26 3.88 19.83
N PRO A 22 3.63 4.92 20.40
CA PRO A 22 2.38 4.77 21.14
C PRO A 22 1.24 4.25 20.27
N GLY A 23 0.25 3.64 20.93
CA GLY A 23 -0.89 3.01 20.27
C GLY A 23 -1.60 3.90 19.24
N LYS A 24 -1.79 5.20 19.54
CA LYS A 24 -2.48 6.12 18.61
C LYS A 24 -1.80 6.22 17.24
N TYR A 25 -0.46 6.13 17.18
CA TYR A 25 0.34 6.19 15.95
C TYR A 25 0.54 4.82 15.27
N LYS A 26 0.07 3.74 15.90
CA LYS A 26 -0.02 2.38 15.32
C LYS A 26 -1.43 2.03 14.86
N SER A 27 -2.37 2.97 14.93
CA SER A 27 -3.78 2.71 14.64
C SER A 27 -3.96 2.34 13.16
N SER A 28 -4.32 1.07 12.92
CA SER A 28 -4.75 0.57 11.61
C SER A 28 -6.27 0.38 11.61
N GLY A 29 -6.89 0.27 10.44
CA GLY A 29 -8.31 -0.04 10.33
C GLY A 29 -8.58 -1.54 10.51
N ILE A 30 -8.70 -2.27 9.40
CA ILE A 30 -8.93 -3.72 9.41
C ILE A 30 -7.63 -4.43 9.06
N VAL A 31 -7.11 -5.22 10.01
CA VAL A 31 -5.83 -5.92 9.85
C VAL A 31 -5.95 -7.42 10.09
N SER A 32 -5.28 -8.19 9.24
CA SER A 32 -5.05 -9.62 9.40
C SER A 32 -3.56 -9.89 9.24
N TRP A 33 -2.86 -10.26 10.32
CA TRP A 33 -1.42 -10.51 10.28
C TRP A 33 -1.03 -11.90 9.74
N GLY A 34 -1.99 -12.84 9.76
CA GLY A 34 -1.88 -14.17 9.17
C GLY A 34 -0.81 -15.09 9.77
N PRO A 35 -0.72 -16.34 9.26
CA PRO A 35 -1.44 -16.84 8.10
C PRO A 35 -2.93 -17.09 8.38
N HIS A 36 -3.80 -16.58 7.51
CA HIS A 36 -5.26 -16.74 7.60
C HIS A 36 -5.84 -16.93 6.19
N HIS A 37 -7.01 -17.56 6.08
CA HIS A 37 -7.64 -17.80 4.78
C HIS A 37 -9.15 -17.51 4.81
N HIS A 38 -9.77 -17.36 3.63
CA HIS A 38 -11.21 -17.10 3.48
C HIS A 38 -11.63 -15.80 4.17
N ILE A 39 -10.90 -14.72 3.88
CA ILE A 39 -11.13 -13.41 4.47
C ILE A 39 -12.02 -12.60 3.52
N ARG A 40 -13.12 -12.06 4.03
CA ARG A 40 -14.00 -11.17 3.27
C ARG A 40 -14.18 -9.84 3.99
N ILE A 41 -13.66 -8.77 3.40
CA ILE A 41 -13.77 -7.39 3.89
C ILE A 41 -14.57 -6.61 2.85
N ARG A 42 -15.83 -6.32 3.16
CA ARG A 42 -16.73 -5.68 2.20
C ARG A 42 -17.63 -4.60 2.79
N ASN A 43 -17.94 -3.58 1.98
CA ASN A 43 -18.89 -2.51 2.31
C ASN A 43 -18.54 -1.73 3.59
N ASN A 44 -17.26 -1.50 3.84
CA ASN A 44 -16.79 -0.73 5.00
C ASN A 44 -16.36 0.68 4.59
N GLU A 45 -16.49 1.62 5.52
CA GLU A 45 -15.83 2.92 5.46
C GLU A 45 -14.70 2.95 6.51
N ILE A 46 -13.47 2.98 6.05
CA ILE A 46 -12.27 3.03 6.89
C ILE A 46 -11.60 4.37 6.66
N SER A 47 -11.43 5.15 7.73
CA SER A 47 -10.77 6.45 7.59
C SER A 47 -10.01 6.93 8.82
N TRP A 48 -9.05 7.83 8.57
CA TRP A 48 -8.28 8.55 9.59
C TRP A 48 -7.44 7.65 10.49
N THR A 49 -6.76 6.67 9.89
CA THR A 49 -5.85 5.77 10.60
C THR A 49 -4.42 6.30 10.54
N ALA A 50 -3.65 6.16 11.62
CA ALA A 50 -2.24 6.52 11.61
C ALA A 50 -1.41 5.62 10.69
N ASP A 51 -1.76 4.34 10.64
CA ASP A 51 -1.16 3.30 9.80
C ASP A 51 -2.16 2.92 8.67
N SER A 52 -2.02 1.72 8.13
CA SER A 52 -2.78 1.16 7.01
C SER A 52 -4.28 1.14 7.30
N GLY A 53 -5.09 1.42 6.29
CA GLY A 53 -6.55 1.32 6.40
C GLY A 53 -7.00 -0.14 6.41
N ILE A 54 -6.63 -0.89 5.37
CA ILE A 54 -6.83 -2.34 5.28
C ILE A 54 -5.49 -3.00 5.04
N ARG A 55 -5.15 -4.04 5.81
CA ARG A 55 -3.94 -4.82 5.59
C ARG A 55 -4.17 -6.30 5.82
N VAL A 56 -3.86 -7.11 4.82
CA VAL A 56 -3.83 -8.56 4.95
C VAL A 56 -2.43 -9.06 4.65
N ASN A 57 -1.79 -9.61 5.67
CA ASN A 57 -0.54 -10.34 5.57
C ASN A 57 -0.83 -11.85 5.53
N LYS A 58 -0.10 -12.60 4.70
CA LYS A 58 -0.17 -14.08 4.64
C LYS A 58 -1.60 -14.60 4.46
N GLY A 59 -2.38 -13.91 3.61
CA GLY A 59 -3.76 -14.26 3.30
C GLY A 59 -3.87 -15.22 2.10
N ASP A 60 -4.83 -16.15 2.15
CA ASP A 60 -5.36 -16.86 0.98
C ASP A 60 -6.88 -16.72 0.87
N TYR A 61 -7.46 -16.86 -0.33
CA TYR A 61 -8.90 -16.69 -0.56
C TYR A 61 -9.43 -15.38 0.05
N VAL A 62 -8.89 -14.25 -0.40
CA VAL A 62 -9.14 -12.93 0.17
C VAL A 62 -10.01 -12.11 -0.79
N GLU A 63 -11.08 -11.54 -0.27
CA GLU A 63 -11.96 -10.63 -0.98
C GLU A 63 -12.01 -9.29 -0.26
N ILE A 64 -11.52 -8.23 -0.89
CA ILE A 64 -11.63 -6.84 -0.43
C ILE A 64 -12.49 -6.08 -1.43
N LEU A 65 -13.78 -5.95 -1.11
CA LEU A 65 -14.81 -5.55 -2.08
C LEU A 65 -15.58 -4.31 -1.63
N TYR A 66 -15.72 -3.31 -2.50
CA TYR A 66 -16.64 -2.18 -2.29
C TYR A 66 -16.41 -1.41 -0.98
N ASN A 67 -15.16 -1.26 -0.54
CA ASN A 67 -14.82 -0.47 0.63
C ASN A 67 -14.40 0.94 0.22
N THR A 68 -14.63 1.91 1.11
CA THR A 68 -14.02 3.24 1.05
C THR A 68 -12.87 3.30 2.04
N VAL A 69 -11.66 3.60 1.57
CA VAL A 69 -10.44 3.71 2.39
C VAL A 69 -9.83 5.09 2.20
N SER A 70 -9.88 5.93 3.22
CA SER A 70 -9.47 7.33 3.07
C SER A 70 -8.79 7.98 4.26
N TYR A 71 -7.91 8.94 4.00
CA TYR A 71 -7.18 9.67 5.05
C TYR A 71 -6.40 8.75 6.01
N CYS A 72 -5.98 7.58 5.52
CA CYS A 72 -5.14 6.61 6.23
C CYS A 72 -3.65 6.89 5.98
N THR A 73 -2.78 6.21 6.72
CA THR A 73 -1.30 6.22 6.61
C THR A 73 -0.60 7.46 7.14
N TRP A 74 -1.30 8.36 7.83
CA TRP A 74 -0.82 9.74 8.04
C TRP A 74 0.26 9.91 9.10
N ALA A 75 0.41 8.98 10.02
CA ALA A 75 1.14 9.24 11.27
C ALA A 75 2.04 8.09 11.75
N SER A 76 2.18 7.03 10.95
CA SER A 76 3.05 5.90 11.27
C SER A 76 4.38 6.00 10.53
N ARG A 77 5.48 5.84 11.26
CA ARG A 77 6.84 5.72 10.71
C ARG A 77 7.13 4.36 10.06
N SER A 78 6.16 3.46 10.02
CA SER A 78 6.31 2.08 9.55
C SER A 78 6.19 1.93 8.04
N ALA A 79 6.24 3.05 7.31
CA ALA A 79 6.09 3.12 5.87
C ALA A 79 4.81 2.42 5.33
N PRO A 80 3.62 2.76 5.87
CA PRO A 80 2.39 2.09 5.48
C PRO A 80 1.81 2.58 4.14
N SER A 81 0.89 1.78 3.62
CA SER A 81 0.04 2.10 2.46
C SER A 81 -1.42 1.78 2.79
N ALA A 82 -2.37 2.32 2.04
CA ALA A 82 -3.76 2.37 2.48
C ALA A 82 -4.46 1.01 2.48
N LEU A 83 -4.41 0.29 1.37
CA LEU A 83 -4.94 -1.05 1.19
C LEU A 83 -3.81 -1.96 0.76
N VAL A 84 -3.43 -2.91 1.63
CA VAL A 84 -2.22 -3.73 1.46
C VAL A 84 -2.53 -5.22 1.46
N ILE A 85 -1.99 -5.94 0.48
CA ILE A 85 -1.77 -7.38 0.55
C ILE A 85 -0.26 -7.63 0.56
N ALA A 86 0.25 -8.24 1.62
CA ALA A 86 1.67 -8.53 1.75
C ALA A 86 1.93 -10.00 2.08
N GLU A 87 2.96 -10.57 1.46
CA GLU A 87 3.47 -11.90 1.83
C GLU A 87 2.38 -12.99 1.82
N ALA A 88 1.47 -12.94 0.86
CA ALA A 88 0.38 -13.90 0.71
C ALA A 88 0.93 -15.34 0.65
N THR A 89 0.16 -16.29 1.18
CA THR A 89 0.52 -17.72 1.22
C THR A 89 -0.66 -18.53 0.68
N ASN A 90 -0.41 -19.61 -0.06
CA ASN A 90 -1.48 -20.49 -0.56
C ASN A 90 -1.71 -21.68 0.38
N ILE A 91 -2.97 -22.00 0.66
CA ILE A 91 -3.35 -23.15 1.51
C ILE A 91 -3.56 -24.44 0.71
N ASP A 92 -3.66 -24.32 -0.61
CA ASP A 92 -3.85 -25.40 -1.56
C ASP A 92 -3.19 -25.05 -2.90
N ASP A 93 -3.27 -25.99 -3.85
CA ASP A 93 -2.61 -25.89 -5.15
C ASP A 93 -3.54 -25.36 -6.27
N ASN A 94 -4.68 -24.77 -5.90
CA ASN A 94 -5.59 -24.20 -6.89
C ASN A 94 -4.97 -22.94 -7.53
N ASP A 95 -4.82 -22.94 -8.86
CA ASP A 95 -4.31 -21.79 -9.63
C ASP A 95 -5.40 -20.83 -10.15
N GLY A 96 -6.61 -21.00 -9.64
CA GLY A 96 -7.75 -20.11 -9.87
C GLY A 96 -7.57 -18.72 -9.26
N LEU A 97 -8.57 -17.88 -9.49
CA LEU A 97 -8.60 -16.54 -8.93
C LEU A 97 -9.05 -16.59 -7.46
N LYS A 98 -8.15 -16.19 -6.55
CA LYS A 98 -8.34 -16.34 -5.10
C LYS A 98 -8.28 -15.03 -4.34
N ILE A 99 -7.50 -14.06 -4.82
CA ILE A 99 -7.38 -12.75 -4.17
C ILE A 99 -8.00 -11.69 -5.06
N HIS A 100 -9.08 -11.08 -4.57
CA HIS A 100 -9.89 -10.10 -5.27
C HIS A 100 -9.85 -8.77 -4.52
N ILE A 101 -9.47 -7.70 -5.22
CA ILE A 101 -9.52 -6.33 -4.74
C ILE A 101 -10.36 -5.56 -5.74
N GLU A 102 -11.66 -5.43 -5.45
CA GLU A 102 -12.61 -4.97 -6.45
C GLU A 102 -13.58 -3.90 -5.96
N GLY A 103 -13.87 -2.92 -6.83
CA GLY A 103 -14.91 -1.92 -6.56
C GLY A 103 -14.60 -0.97 -5.40
N ASN A 104 -13.36 -0.93 -4.90
CA ASN A 104 -13.00 -0.07 -3.76
C ASN A 104 -12.76 1.37 -4.21
N CYS A 105 -13.09 2.31 -3.33
CA CYS A 105 -12.77 3.72 -3.45
C CYS A 105 -11.63 4.06 -2.47
N VAL A 106 -10.41 4.25 -2.98
CA VAL A 106 -9.20 4.41 -2.15
C VAL A 106 -8.58 5.78 -2.40
N HIS A 107 -8.70 6.71 -1.44
CA HIS A 107 -8.37 8.09 -1.70
C HIS A 107 -7.81 8.91 -0.54
N HIS A 108 -7.07 9.98 -0.86
CA HIS A 108 -6.55 10.93 0.14
C HIS A 108 -5.66 10.29 1.23
N ASN A 109 -5.11 9.11 0.95
CA ASN A 109 -4.16 8.43 1.82
C ASN A 109 -2.75 8.94 1.51
N LYS A 110 -1.96 9.31 2.51
CA LYS A 110 -0.60 9.83 2.30
C LYS A 110 0.26 9.48 3.50
N ASN A 111 1.41 8.85 3.28
CA ASN A 111 2.43 8.78 4.32
C ASN A 111 3.12 10.15 4.43
N ARG A 112 3.35 10.61 5.66
CA ARG A 112 3.93 11.92 5.96
C ARG A 112 5.30 11.83 6.63
N LEU A 113 5.76 10.61 6.92
CA LEU A 113 7.04 10.37 7.58
C LEU A 113 7.94 9.46 6.74
N PRO A 114 9.24 9.77 6.63
CA PRO A 114 10.22 8.80 6.17
C PRO A 114 10.25 7.59 7.11
N PHE A 115 10.43 6.40 6.53
CA PHE A 115 10.55 5.15 7.27
C PHE A 115 11.64 5.25 8.35
N TYR A 116 11.37 4.69 9.53
CA TYR A 116 12.37 4.56 10.58
C TYR A 116 12.21 3.24 11.36
N ALA A 117 13.30 2.48 11.41
CA ALA A 117 13.41 1.20 12.10
C ALA A 117 14.39 1.36 13.28
N PRO A 118 13.93 1.82 14.47
CA PRO A 118 14.82 2.14 15.60
C PRO A 118 15.60 0.93 16.14
N ARG A 119 15.15 -0.29 15.83
CA ARG A 119 15.78 -1.54 16.24
C ARG A 119 16.58 -2.19 15.10
N GLY A 120 16.85 -1.43 14.04
CA GLY A 120 17.49 -1.92 12.83
C GLY A 120 16.52 -2.60 11.87
N MET A 121 17.00 -2.81 10.64
CA MET A 121 16.30 -3.58 9.62
C MET A 121 16.30 -5.07 9.98
N PRO A 122 15.26 -5.85 9.61
CA PRO A 122 15.28 -7.29 9.79
C PRO A 122 16.42 -7.94 8.97
N PRO A 123 16.97 -9.08 9.41
CA PRO A 123 17.95 -9.84 8.63
C PRO A 123 17.44 -10.13 7.21
N GLY A 124 18.32 -9.98 6.22
CA GLY A 124 17.95 -10.16 4.80
C GLY A 124 17.15 -9.01 4.19
N ALA A 125 16.94 -7.90 4.91
CA ALA A 125 16.37 -6.71 4.30
C ALA A 125 17.27 -6.16 3.18
N HIS A 126 16.65 -5.77 2.07
CA HIS A 126 17.30 -5.11 0.95
C HIS A 126 16.83 -3.65 0.88
N PRO A 127 17.41 -2.75 1.69
CA PRO A 127 17.02 -1.35 1.66
C PRO A 127 17.32 -0.74 0.29
N PRO A 128 16.42 0.09 -0.27
CA PRO A 128 16.62 0.71 -1.59
C PRO A 128 17.78 1.73 -1.60
N PHE A 129 18.27 2.14 -0.43
CA PHE A 129 19.44 3.02 -0.27
C PHE A 129 20.02 2.88 1.16
N PRO A 130 21.30 3.23 1.39
CA PRO A 130 22.01 2.91 2.64
C PRO A 130 21.38 3.48 3.92
N TRP A 131 20.74 4.64 3.83
CA TRP A 131 20.11 5.33 4.97
C TRP A 131 18.62 4.97 5.15
N TYR A 132 18.07 4.01 4.40
CA TYR A 132 16.67 3.61 4.56
C TYR A 132 16.44 3.00 5.95
N GLY A 133 15.42 3.50 6.65
CA GLY A 133 15.10 3.06 8.01
C GLY A 133 16.02 3.64 9.09
N THR A 134 16.99 4.48 8.75
CA THR A 134 17.87 5.16 9.72
C THR A 134 17.31 6.53 10.12
N ARG A 135 17.93 7.18 11.13
CA ARG A 135 17.53 8.52 11.59
C ARG A 135 17.65 9.55 10.47
N GLU A 136 18.64 9.36 9.60
CA GLU A 136 18.97 10.20 8.45
C GLU A 136 18.00 10.03 7.27
N ALA A 137 17.06 9.09 7.33
CA ALA A 137 16.11 8.92 6.23
C ALA A 137 15.25 10.16 6.01
N LYS A 138 15.22 10.63 4.76
CA LYS A 138 14.47 11.83 4.35
C LYS A 138 13.39 11.55 3.33
N LYS A 139 13.44 10.40 2.66
CA LYS A 139 12.51 10.09 1.57
C LYS A 139 11.26 9.37 2.06
N ILE A 140 10.11 9.78 1.52
CA ILE A 140 8.82 9.12 1.69
C ILE A 140 8.55 8.33 0.41
N ILE A 141 8.74 7.00 0.48
CA ILE A 141 8.60 6.09 -0.68
C ILE A 141 7.43 5.10 -0.55
N ASP A 142 6.62 5.25 0.49
CA ASP A 142 5.37 4.52 0.74
C ASP A 142 4.20 5.47 0.95
N GLY A 143 2.97 4.95 1.00
CA GLY A 143 1.74 5.75 0.95
C GLY A 143 1.01 5.60 -0.40
N GLN A 144 1.09 4.41 -1.00
CA GLN A 144 0.28 4.06 -2.16
C GLN A 144 -1.19 3.82 -1.72
N GLY A 145 -2.12 3.98 -2.66
CA GLY A 145 -3.54 3.64 -2.45
C GLY A 145 -3.71 2.14 -2.24
N ILE A 146 -3.57 1.36 -3.31
CA ILE A 146 -3.54 -0.11 -3.27
C ILE A 146 -2.09 -0.58 -3.46
N TYR A 147 -1.61 -1.46 -2.59
CA TYR A 147 -0.25 -1.98 -2.64
C TYR A 147 -0.19 -3.49 -2.43
N LEU A 148 0.36 -4.20 -3.43
CA LEU A 148 0.67 -5.62 -3.33
C LEU A 148 2.19 -5.76 -3.27
N THR A 149 2.71 -6.49 -2.27
CA THR A 149 4.15 -6.54 -2.04
C THR A 149 4.62 -7.90 -1.51
N ARG A 150 5.78 -8.36 -1.99
CA ARG A 150 6.48 -9.56 -1.50
C ARG A 150 5.63 -10.84 -1.51
N ASN A 151 4.75 -10.99 -2.52
CA ASN A 151 3.90 -12.16 -2.65
C ASN A 151 4.54 -13.27 -3.50
N HIS A 152 5.48 -12.93 -4.40
CA HIS A 152 6.12 -13.85 -5.33
C HIS A 152 6.77 -15.05 -4.62
N ASP A 153 7.46 -14.80 -3.50
CA ASP A 153 8.25 -15.83 -2.82
C ASP A 153 7.39 -16.88 -2.14
N SER A 154 6.21 -16.51 -1.63
CA SER A 154 5.39 -17.35 -0.75
C SER A 154 4.03 -17.76 -1.34
N TYR A 155 3.51 -17.04 -2.34
CA TYR A 155 2.24 -17.37 -2.98
C TYR A 155 2.51 -18.17 -4.25
N LYS A 156 2.56 -19.51 -4.15
CA LYS A 156 2.92 -20.39 -5.26
C LYS A 156 1.74 -20.93 -6.05
N HIS A 157 0.53 -20.86 -5.50
CA HIS A 157 -0.69 -21.22 -6.21
C HIS A 157 -1.78 -20.16 -6.02
N GLY A 158 -2.46 -19.85 -7.12
CA GLY A 158 -3.55 -18.87 -7.15
C GLY A 158 -3.19 -17.57 -7.85
N ARG A 159 -4.24 -16.80 -8.17
CA ARG A 159 -4.16 -15.55 -8.95
C ARG A 159 -4.78 -14.39 -8.18
N PHE A 160 -4.31 -13.19 -8.54
CA PHE A 160 -4.80 -11.91 -8.05
C PHE A 160 -5.63 -11.19 -9.13
N LEU A 161 -6.66 -10.47 -8.69
CA LEU A 161 -7.43 -9.53 -9.49
C LEU A 161 -7.52 -8.20 -8.75
N ILE A 162 -7.10 -7.13 -9.42
CA ILE A 162 -7.37 -5.75 -9.01
C ILE A 162 -8.27 -5.15 -10.09
N ALA A 163 -9.56 -4.99 -9.80
CA ALA A 163 -10.50 -4.53 -10.80
C ALA A 163 -11.53 -3.51 -10.33
N ASN A 164 -11.96 -2.63 -11.23
CA ASN A 164 -13.05 -1.68 -10.97
C ASN A 164 -12.82 -0.77 -9.76
N ASN A 165 -11.58 -0.56 -9.32
CA ASN A 165 -11.28 0.34 -8.20
C ASN A 165 -11.12 1.78 -8.70
N LEU A 166 -11.55 2.72 -7.86
CA LEU A 166 -11.27 4.14 -8.03
C LEU A 166 -10.18 4.52 -7.02
N CYS A 167 -9.01 4.96 -7.51
CA CYS A 167 -7.93 5.42 -6.65
C CYS A 167 -7.53 6.84 -7.01
N TYR A 168 -7.68 7.78 -6.08
CA TYR A 168 -7.35 9.18 -6.36
C TYR A 168 -6.75 9.93 -5.18
N SER A 169 -5.94 10.94 -5.47
CA SER A 169 -5.32 11.77 -4.44
C SER A 169 -4.55 10.95 -3.39
N ASN A 170 -3.95 9.81 -3.74
CA ASN A 170 -3.07 9.07 -2.83
C ASN A 170 -1.65 9.64 -2.87
N GLY A 171 -0.86 9.36 -1.83
CA GLY A 171 0.47 9.94 -1.59
C GLY A 171 1.44 9.65 -2.72
N ILE A 172 1.50 8.41 -3.17
CA ILE A 172 2.39 8.00 -4.27
C ILE A 172 1.58 7.46 -5.44
N ASN A 173 1.37 6.14 -5.49
CA ASN A 173 0.64 5.49 -6.57
C ASN A 173 -0.84 5.40 -6.25
N GLY A 174 -1.68 5.37 -7.29
CA GLY A 174 -3.03 4.82 -7.17
C GLY A 174 -2.97 3.32 -6.86
N ILE A 175 -2.26 2.57 -7.71
CA ILE A 175 -2.00 1.13 -7.55
C ILE A 175 -0.49 0.88 -7.73
N SER A 176 0.10 0.12 -6.81
CA SER A 176 1.46 -0.41 -6.94
C SER A 176 1.46 -1.92 -6.76
N VAL A 177 2.06 -2.63 -7.71
CA VAL A 177 2.26 -4.07 -7.68
C VAL A 177 3.75 -4.35 -7.69
N HIS A 178 4.25 -4.91 -6.60
CA HIS A 178 5.66 -5.14 -6.34
C HIS A 178 5.88 -6.59 -5.94
N HIS A 179 6.82 -7.29 -6.56
CA HIS A 179 7.11 -8.70 -6.27
C HIS A 179 5.84 -9.54 -6.12
N THR A 180 4.94 -9.46 -7.10
CA THR A 180 3.65 -10.16 -7.08
C THR A 180 3.35 -10.66 -8.48
N ASP A 181 3.32 -11.98 -8.64
CA ASP A 181 3.10 -12.63 -9.92
C ASP A 181 1.63 -13.04 -10.11
N ARG A 182 1.28 -13.42 -11.35
CA ARG A 182 -0.02 -14.01 -11.71
C ARG A 182 -1.21 -13.11 -11.37
N ILE A 183 -1.15 -11.88 -11.87
CA ILE A 183 -2.10 -10.82 -11.53
C ILE A 183 -2.75 -10.20 -12.76
N ARG A 184 -4.04 -9.89 -12.63
CA ARG A 184 -4.78 -9.06 -13.58
C ARG A 184 -5.10 -7.72 -12.93
N VAL A 185 -4.75 -6.62 -13.60
CA VAL A 185 -5.09 -5.25 -13.19
C VAL A 185 -5.94 -4.63 -14.30
N THR A 186 -7.23 -4.43 -14.07
CA THR A 186 -8.15 -4.06 -15.15
C THR A 186 -9.32 -3.17 -14.72
N HIS A 187 -9.81 -2.30 -15.61
CA HIS A 187 -10.98 -1.45 -15.34
C HIS A 187 -10.84 -0.54 -14.11
N ASN A 188 -9.61 -0.26 -13.66
CA ASN A 188 -9.38 0.69 -12.57
C ASN A 188 -9.29 2.11 -13.13
N THR A 189 -9.75 3.08 -12.35
CA THR A 189 -9.63 4.51 -12.63
C THR A 189 -8.68 5.14 -11.61
N LEU A 190 -7.54 5.62 -12.07
CA LEU A 190 -6.48 6.20 -11.25
C LEU A 190 -6.29 7.67 -11.63
N VAL A 191 -6.59 8.60 -10.72
CA VAL A 191 -6.65 10.04 -11.03
C VAL A 191 -5.95 10.84 -9.94
N ASP A 192 -5.14 11.85 -10.31
CA ASP A 192 -4.56 12.82 -9.38
C ASP A 192 -3.77 12.23 -8.19
N ASN A 193 -3.25 11.02 -8.32
CA ASN A 193 -2.34 10.43 -7.34
C ASN A 193 -0.95 11.11 -7.42
N GLY A 194 -0.17 11.00 -6.36
CA GLY A 194 1.14 11.64 -6.22
C GLY A 194 1.15 12.87 -5.30
N LEU A 195 0.36 12.88 -4.22
CA LEU A 195 0.29 14.00 -3.25
C LEU A 195 1.57 14.23 -2.42
N THR A 196 2.43 13.22 -2.29
CA THR A 196 3.78 13.40 -1.76
C THR A 196 4.60 14.12 -2.82
N ASN A 197 5.35 15.17 -2.49
CA ASN A 197 6.13 15.90 -3.48
C ASN A 197 7.36 15.10 -3.92
N LYS A 198 7.82 15.29 -5.17
CA LYS A 198 9.09 14.68 -5.64
C LYS A 198 10.29 15.14 -4.82
N SER A 199 10.25 16.36 -4.26
CA SER A 199 11.27 16.87 -3.33
C SER A 199 11.30 16.09 -2.00
N GLU A 200 10.19 15.47 -1.60
CA GLU A 200 10.10 14.53 -0.46
C GLU A 200 10.61 13.12 -0.86
N GLY A 201 11.12 12.96 -2.10
CA GLY A 201 11.85 11.78 -2.54
C GLY A 201 11.01 10.59 -2.97
N ARG A 202 9.70 10.78 -3.19
CA ARG A 202 8.88 9.73 -3.83
C ARG A 202 9.37 9.39 -5.23
N GLN A 203 9.03 8.21 -5.70
CA GLN A 203 9.27 7.80 -7.09
C GLN A 203 8.46 8.64 -8.10
N ALA A 204 8.91 8.63 -9.36
CA ALA A 204 8.25 9.35 -10.46
C ALA A 204 6.92 8.70 -10.90
N ALA A 205 6.71 7.43 -10.56
CA ALA A 205 5.47 6.71 -10.83
C ALA A 205 4.37 7.18 -9.86
N ALA A 206 3.29 7.78 -10.37
CA ALA A 206 2.15 8.20 -9.55
C ALA A 206 0.84 7.49 -9.94
N GLY A 207 0.74 6.95 -11.15
CA GLY A 207 -0.43 6.19 -11.61
C GLY A 207 -0.39 4.73 -11.16
N LEU A 208 -0.23 3.84 -12.12
CA LEU A 208 -0.11 2.39 -11.95
C LEU A 208 1.37 1.99 -12.05
N ALA A 209 1.97 1.50 -10.96
CA ALA A 209 3.34 0.99 -10.96
C ALA A 209 3.37 -0.53 -10.91
N ILE A 210 4.18 -1.14 -11.78
CA ILE A 210 4.44 -2.58 -11.80
C ILE A 210 5.96 -2.78 -11.72
N ASN A 211 6.42 -3.54 -10.73
CA ASN A 211 7.84 -3.74 -10.49
C ASN A 211 8.13 -5.20 -10.10
N SER A 212 9.04 -5.86 -10.84
CA SER A 212 9.53 -7.21 -10.52
C SER A 212 8.40 -8.24 -10.42
N CYS A 213 7.57 -8.30 -11.46
CA CYS A 213 6.37 -9.15 -11.53
C CYS A 213 6.33 -9.97 -12.83
N ASN A 214 5.91 -11.25 -12.75
CA ASN A 214 5.67 -12.13 -13.91
C ASN A 214 4.19 -12.53 -14.05
N ASP A 215 3.79 -12.98 -15.25
CA ASP A 215 2.38 -13.31 -15.58
C ASP A 215 1.41 -12.17 -15.19
N VAL A 216 1.67 -10.98 -15.72
CA VAL A 216 0.91 -9.76 -15.44
C VAL A 216 0.07 -9.39 -16.66
N LYS A 217 -1.25 -9.22 -16.48
CA LYS A 217 -2.17 -8.73 -17.53
C LYS A 217 -2.77 -7.39 -17.11
N ILE A 218 -2.62 -6.39 -17.98
CA ILE A 218 -3.07 -5.01 -17.71
C ILE A 218 -3.83 -4.52 -18.93
N PHE A 219 -5.10 -4.19 -18.73
CA PHE A 219 -5.98 -3.75 -19.81
C PHE A 219 -7.15 -2.93 -19.27
N ASN A 220 -7.65 -2.00 -20.08
CA ASN A 220 -8.82 -1.17 -19.78
C ASN A 220 -8.72 -0.34 -18.49
N ASN A 221 -7.52 0.09 -18.08
CA ASN A 221 -7.38 1.03 -16.96
C ASN A 221 -7.33 2.47 -17.48
N ILE A 222 -7.94 3.40 -16.76
CA ILE A 222 -7.83 4.84 -16.99
C ILE A 222 -6.82 5.40 -15.99
N VAL A 223 -5.78 6.08 -16.48
CA VAL A 223 -4.73 6.64 -15.62
C VAL A 223 -4.43 8.07 -16.02
N GLN A 224 -4.60 8.98 -15.07
CA GLN A 224 -4.22 10.37 -15.16
C GLN A 224 -3.40 10.75 -13.92
N THR A 225 -2.22 11.32 -14.13
CA THR A 225 -1.34 11.76 -13.05
C THR A 225 -1.63 13.21 -12.67
N ARG A 226 -1.31 13.57 -11.42
CA ARG A 226 -1.45 14.93 -10.90
C ARG A 226 -0.46 15.91 -11.54
N ASP A 227 0.79 15.49 -11.61
CA ASP A 227 1.89 16.25 -12.22
C ASP A 227 2.15 15.69 -13.63
N GLY A 228 2.24 16.57 -14.63
CA GLY A 228 2.52 16.19 -16.01
C GLY A 228 3.90 15.53 -16.21
N SER A 229 4.81 15.70 -15.24
CA SER A 229 6.12 15.05 -15.22
C SER A 229 6.11 13.67 -14.54
N ASP A 230 4.97 13.22 -14.00
CA ASP A 230 4.84 11.87 -13.42
C ASP A 230 4.62 10.81 -14.50
N LEU A 231 5.13 9.62 -14.22
CA LEU A 231 4.86 8.45 -15.04
C LEU A 231 3.50 7.87 -14.66
N ALA A 232 2.60 7.84 -15.63
CA ALA A 232 1.28 7.23 -15.49
C ALA A 232 1.39 5.70 -15.38
N PHE A 233 2.22 5.08 -16.22
CA PHE A 233 2.39 3.63 -16.24
C PHE A 233 3.84 3.23 -16.57
N PRO A 234 4.73 3.19 -15.56
CA PRO A 234 6.03 2.56 -15.73
C PRO A 234 5.98 1.07 -15.38
N ARG A 235 6.72 0.29 -16.16
CA ARG A 235 7.00 -1.12 -15.89
C ARG A 235 8.50 -1.28 -15.69
N TYR A 236 8.88 -1.80 -14.52
CA TYR A 236 10.26 -2.06 -14.11
C TYR A 236 10.52 -3.57 -13.99
#